data_AF-A0AAV9TRP1-F1
#
_entry.id   AF-A0AAV9TRP1-F1
#
_cell.length_a   1.000
_cell.length_b   1.000
_cell.length_c   1.000
_cell.angle_alpha   90.00
_cell.angle_beta   90.00
_cell.angle_gamma   90.00
#
_symmetry.space_group_name_H-M   'P 1'
#
loop_
_entity.id
_entity.type
_entity.pdbx_description
1 polymer ?
#
loop_
_entity_poly.entity_id
_entity_poly.type
_entity_poly.pdbx_seq_one_letter_code
_entity_poly.pdbx_strand_id
1 'polypeptide(L)'
;MPSPQTHTYGPKCRLAPVPQPLSAGAYDGIPPVAAQFFYSSVIPIDDPLSPGTIAGVSDARTARGQIRPFSLGDSNALEKAWLSFLSDDDIQAHEQLVRDRKLSPAAEKANAAKLVLLL
;
A
#
# COMPACT_ATOMS: atom_id res chain seq x y z
N MET A 1 8.91 29.60 10.86
CA MET A 1 8.74 28.98 9.53
C MET A 1 9.39 27.61 9.59
N PRO A 2 8.66 26.49 9.61
CA PRO A 2 9.29 25.18 9.56
C PRO A 2 10.02 25.04 8.22
N SER A 3 11.32 24.76 8.28
CA SER A 3 12.16 24.48 7.10
C SER A 3 11.61 23.24 6.39
N PRO A 4 11.50 23.22 5.05
CA PRO A 4 11.12 21.99 4.34
C PRO A 4 12.17 20.93 4.69
N GLN A 5 11.72 19.84 5.30
CA GLN A 5 12.58 18.68 5.55
C GLN A 5 13.00 18.15 4.18
N THR A 6 14.26 18.36 3.82
CA THR A 6 14.81 17.91 2.54
C THR A 6 14.95 16.39 2.59
N HIS A 7 13.93 15.69 2.10
CA HIS A 7 13.98 14.24 1.93
C HIS A 7 14.83 13.90 0.71
N THR A 8 15.92 13.16 0.91
CA THR A 8 16.76 12.64 -0.19
C THR A 8 16.08 11.48 -0.94
N TYR A 9 14.85 11.09 -0.56
CA TYR A 9 14.09 9.96 -1.11
C TYR A 9 14.92 8.68 -1.32
N GLY A 10 15.88 8.44 -0.42
CA GLY A 10 16.78 7.29 -0.52
C GLY A 10 16.06 5.95 -0.33
N PRO A 11 16.75 4.81 -0.52
CA PRO A 11 16.13 3.48 -0.53
C PRO A 11 15.34 3.10 0.73
N LYS A 12 15.67 3.72 1.87
CA LYS A 12 14.98 3.51 3.17
C LYS A 12 13.98 4.62 3.52
N CYS A 13 13.79 5.61 2.65
CA CYS A 13 12.85 6.69 2.89
C CYS A 13 11.41 6.18 2.69
N ARG A 14 10.56 6.35 3.70
CA ARG A 14 9.14 5.97 3.62
C ARG A 14 8.38 6.74 2.53
N LEU A 15 8.83 7.94 2.22
CA LEU A 15 8.22 8.81 1.21
C LEU A 15 8.80 8.57 -0.20
N ALA A 16 9.78 7.66 -0.35
CA ALA A 16 10.33 7.34 -1.67
C ALA A 16 9.22 6.76 -2.58
N PRO A 17 9.13 7.22 -3.84
CA PRO A 17 8.17 6.69 -4.80
C PRO A 17 8.29 5.16 -4.93
N VAL A 18 7.15 4.49 -5.04
CA VAL A 18 7.11 3.05 -5.23
C VAL A 18 7.35 2.74 -6.71
N PRO A 19 8.35 1.90 -7.05
CA PRO A 19 8.57 1.49 -8.44
C PRO A 19 7.36 0.69 -8.93
N GLN A 20 6.74 1.13 -10.03
CA GLN A 20 5.67 0.37 -10.64
C GLN A 20 6.26 -0.75 -11.53
N PRO A 21 5.71 -1.97 -11.47
CA PRO A 21 6.22 -3.11 -12.25
C PRO A 21 5.86 -3.03 -13.74
N LEU A 22 5.07 -2.03 -14.14
CA LEU A 22 4.66 -1.86 -15.53
C LEU A 22 5.86 -1.40 -16.35
N SER A 23 6.27 -2.25 -17.30
CA SER A 23 7.36 -1.97 -18.23
C SER A 23 7.13 -0.62 -18.90
N ALA A 24 8.20 0.18 -18.98
CA ALA A 24 8.26 1.56 -19.51
C ALA A 24 7.92 1.70 -21.02
N GLY A 25 7.08 0.82 -21.55
CA GLY A 25 6.56 0.83 -22.92
C GLY A 25 5.20 0.12 -23.09
N ALA A 26 4.54 -0.33 -22.00
CA ALA A 26 3.23 -0.98 -22.09
C ALA A 26 2.06 -0.01 -22.35
N TYR A 27 2.27 1.28 -22.09
CA TYR A 27 1.24 2.33 -22.21
C TYR A 27 1.85 3.61 -22.78
N ASP A 28 2.15 3.59 -24.07
CA ASP A 28 2.71 4.74 -24.78
C ASP A 28 1.74 5.94 -24.65
N GLY A 29 2.06 6.89 -23.76
CA GLY A 29 1.27 8.09 -23.49
C GLY A 29 0.41 8.12 -22.21
N ILE A 30 0.38 7.06 -21.38
CA ILE A 30 -0.35 7.11 -20.10
C ILE A 30 0.62 7.55 -18.98
N PRO A 31 0.33 8.65 -18.26
CA PRO A 31 1.14 9.06 -17.14
C PRO A 31 1.05 8.03 -16.01
N PRO A 32 2.16 7.73 -15.30
CA PRO A 32 2.11 6.85 -14.14
C PRO A 32 1.19 7.44 -13.08
N VAL A 33 0.16 6.68 -12.68
CA VAL A 33 -0.79 7.08 -11.64
C VAL A 33 -0.37 6.42 -10.34
N ALA A 34 -0.08 7.23 -9.31
CA ALA A 34 0.16 6.73 -7.97
C ALA A 34 -1.15 6.24 -7.34
N ALA A 35 -1.13 5.06 -6.74
CA ALA A 35 -2.29 4.53 -6.03
C ALA A 35 -2.57 5.36 -4.77
N GLN A 36 -3.84 5.73 -4.54
CA GLN A 36 -4.28 6.39 -3.31
C GLN A 36 -5.14 5.44 -2.49
N PHE A 37 -4.71 5.17 -1.26
CA PHE A 37 -5.43 4.29 -0.33
C PHE A 37 -6.24 5.10 0.66
N PHE A 38 -7.39 4.56 1.06
CA PHE A 38 -8.29 5.17 2.04
C PHE A 38 -8.72 4.15 3.09
N TYR A 39 -9.00 4.63 4.30
CA TYR A 39 -9.55 3.84 5.39
C TYR A 39 -10.84 4.44 5.94
N SER A 40 -11.67 3.60 6.56
CA SER A 40 -12.84 4.03 7.33
C SER A 40 -12.69 3.48 8.74
N SER A 41 -12.49 4.36 9.71
CA SER A 41 -12.41 4.00 11.12
C SER A 41 -13.09 5.08 11.98
N VAL A 42 -13.64 4.66 13.12
CA VAL A 42 -14.15 5.58 14.14
C VAL A 42 -12.99 6.31 14.84
N ILE A 43 -11.83 5.65 14.92
CA ILE A 43 -10.60 6.19 15.51
C ILE A 43 -9.60 6.49 14.39
N PRO A 44 -9.13 7.73 14.22
CA PRO A 44 -8.08 8.07 13.24
C PRO A 44 -6.82 7.24 13.48
N ILE A 45 -6.21 6.79 12.38
CA ILE A 45 -4.96 6.01 12.42
C ILE A 45 -3.76 6.97 12.50
N ASP A 46 -3.92 8.21 12.02
CA ASP A 46 -2.88 9.24 12.02
C ASP A 46 -2.73 9.96 13.38
N ASP A 47 -1.48 10.23 13.78
CA ASP A 47 -1.11 11.04 14.96
C ASP A 47 -1.72 12.46 14.86
N PRO A 48 -2.41 12.99 15.90
CA PRO A 48 -3.09 14.29 15.89
C PRO A 48 -2.28 15.53 15.47
N LEU A 49 -0.96 15.40 15.25
CA LEU A 49 -0.07 16.49 14.88
C LEU A 49 0.28 16.56 13.38
N SER A 50 -0.25 15.66 12.52
CA SER A 50 0.00 15.72 11.08
C SER A 50 -0.83 16.82 10.38
N PRO A 51 -0.21 17.80 9.69
CA PRO A 51 -0.92 18.81 8.93
C PRO A 51 -1.39 18.21 7.59
N GLY A 52 -2.47 17.43 7.64
CA GLY A 52 -3.07 16.76 6.48
C GLY A 52 -4.45 17.33 6.15
N THR A 53 -4.47 18.19 5.13
CA THR A 53 -5.60 18.67 4.31
C THR A 53 -7.01 18.16 4.67
N ILE A 54 -7.82 19.07 5.22
CA ILE A 54 -9.28 18.93 5.28
C ILE A 54 -9.80 18.99 3.84
N ALA A 55 -10.06 17.85 3.22
CA ALA A 55 -10.83 17.78 1.98
C ALA A 55 -11.73 16.54 2.00
N GLY A 56 -13.03 16.77 2.20
CA GLY A 56 -14.05 15.74 2.14
C GLY A 56 -15.32 16.20 2.83
N VAL A 57 -16.20 16.85 2.07
CA VAL A 57 -17.52 17.31 2.46
C VAL A 57 -18.25 16.21 3.24
N SER A 58 -18.63 16.57 4.47
CA SER A 58 -19.52 15.79 5.33
C SER A 58 -20.88 15.68 4.66
N ASP A 59 -21.23 14.49 4.15
CA ASP A 59 -22.60 14.17 3.78
C ASP A 59 -23.26 13.24 4.81
N ALA A 60 -24.48 13.59 5.17
CA ALA A 60 -25.15 13.26 6.43
C ALA A 60 -25.76 11.84 6.49
N ARG A 61 -24.97 10.80 6.22
CA ARG A 61 -25.37 9.39 6.44
C ARG A 61 -24.35 8.64 7.30
N THR A 62 -24.15 9.19 8.48
CA THR A 62 -23.47 8.69 9.68
C THR A 62 -23.92 7.27 10.07
N ALA A 63 -23.10 6.28 9.76
CA ALA A 63 -23.03 4.95 10.42
C ALA A 63 -21.77 4.17 10.00
N ARG A 64 -21.21 4.49 8.82
CA ARG A 64 -19.90 4.01 8.37
C ARG A 64 -18.91 5.17 8.57
N GLY A 65 -17.80 4.94 9.25
CA GLY A 65 -16.83 5.98 9.61
C GLY A 65 -16.43 6.84 8.41
N GLN A 66 -16.04 8.09 8.67
CA GLN A 66 -15.54 8.99 7.63
C GLN A 66 -14.40 8.30 6.86
N ILE A 67 -14.49 8.28 5.53
CA ILE A 67 -13.41 7.79 4.66
C ILE A 67 -12.28 8.82 4.71
N ARG A 68 -11.08 8.38 5.09
CA ARG A 68 -9.88 9.20 5.25
C ARG A 68 -8.75 8.63 4.41
N PRO A 69 -7.92 9.46 3.77
CA PRO A 69 -6.73 8.98 3.09
C PRO A 69 -5.68 8.51 4.11
N PHE A 70 -4.87 7.53 3.75
CA PHE A 70 -3.66 7.20 4.51
C PHE A 70 -2.58 8.27 4.36
N SER A 71 -1.65 8.36 5.32
CA SER A 71 -0.43 9.16 5.17
C SER A 71 0.36 8.72 3.92
N LEU A 72 1.15 9.61 3.33
CA LEU A 72 1.95 9.28 2.14
C LEU A 72 2.89 8.07 2.38
N GLY A 73 3.49 7.99 3.57
CA GLY A 73 4.38 6.88 3.93
C GLY A 73 3.66 5.55 4.13
N ASP A 74 2.40 5.57 4.58
CA ASP A 74 1.56 4.37 4.69
C ASP A 74 0.98 3.97 3.33
N SER A 75 0.56 4.93 2.52
CA SER A 75 0.11 4.72 1.14
C SER A 75 1.18 4.01 0.31
N ASN A 76 2.44 4.46 0.40
CA ASN A 76 3.56 3.81 -0.26
C ASN A 76 3.83 2.38 0.28
N ALA A 77 3.64 2.16 1.58
CA ALA A 77 3.80 0.83 2.17
C ALA A 77 2.71 -0.13 1.68
N LEU A 78 1.46 0.36 1.59
CA LEU A 78 0.33 -0.38 1.04
C LEU A 78 0.53 -0.68 -0.45
N GLU A 79 1.03 0.27 -1.23
CA GLU A 79 1.34 0.02 -2.65
C GLU A 79 2.43 -1.04 -2.80
N LYS A 80 3.51 -0.97 -2.01
CA LYS A 80 4.57 -2.01 -2.03
C LYS A 80 4.02 -3.39 -1.69
N ALA A 81 3.18 -3.50 -0.66
CA ALA A 81 2.55 -4.75 -0.29
C ALA A 81 1.61 -5.25 -1.39
N TRP A 82 0.80 -4.36 -1.96
CA TRP A 82 -0.10 -4.69 -3.06
C TRP A 82 0.65 -5.24 -4.28
N LEU A 83 1.72 -4.56 -4.69
CA LEU A 83 2.54 -4.99 -5.82
C LEU A 83 3.28 -6.31 -5.54
N SER A 84 3.62 -6.61 -4.29
CA SER A 84 4.27 -7.88 -3.94
C SER A 84 3.39 -9.09 -4.27
N PHE A 85 2.05 -8.97 -4.15
CA PHE A 85 1.12 -10.03 -4.52
C PHE A 85 1.06 -10.31 -6.04
N LEU A 86 1.54 -9.37 -6.86
CA LEU A 86 1.63 -9.54 -8.31
C LEU A 86 2.93 -10.25 -8.74
N SER A 87 3.71 -10.75 -7.79
CA SER A 87 4.86 -11.61 -8.11
C SER A 87 4.38 -12.95 -8.68
N ASP A 88 5.15 -13.52 -9.61
CA ASP A 88 4.82 -14.82 -10.23
C ASP A 88 4.63 -15.93 -9.17
N ASP A 89 5.45 -15.91 -8.12
CA ASP A 89 5.36 -16.85 -6.99
C ASP A 89 4.03 -16.73 -6.24
N ASP A 90 3.61 -15.50 -5.91
CA ASP A 90 2.37 -15.26 -5.16
C ASP A 90 1.13 -15.51 -6.05
N ILE A 91 1.21 -15.24 -7.36
CA ILE A 91 0.18 -15.59 -8.35
C ILE A 91 0.04 -17.11 -8.47
N GLN A 92 1.14 -17.85 -8.63
CA GLN A 92 1.10 -19.30 -8.75
C GLN A 92 0.58 -19.96 -7.46
N ALA A 93 0.99 -19.46 -6.30
CA ALA A 93 0.49 -19.93 -5.01
C ALA A 93 -1.02 -19.69 -4.88
N HIS A 94 -1.52 -18.54 -5.36
CA HIS A 94 -2.95 -18.24 -5.41
C HIS A 94 -3.71 -19.21 -6.32
N GLU A 95 -3.21 -19.48 -7.52
CA GLU A 95 -3.84 -20.43 -8.45
C GLU A 95 -3.93 -21.84 -7.87
N GLN A 96 -2.87 -22.32 -7.21
CA GLN A 96 -2.87 -23.60 -6.50
C GLN A 96 -3.90 -23.62 -5.38
N LEU A 97 -3.96 -22.56 -4.56
CA LEU A 97 -4.96 -22.43 -3.51
C LEU A 97 -6.39 -22.48 -4.03
N VAL A 98 -6.67 -21.77 -5.14
CA VAL A 98 -8.00 -21.75 -5.75
C VAL A 98 -8.38 -23.14 -6.28
N ARG A 99 -7.42 -23.83 -6.92
CA ARG A 99 -7.65 -25.15 -7.53
C ARG A 99 -7.78 -26.27 -6.50
N ASP A 100 -6.80 -26.37 -5.59
CA ASP A 100 -6.61 -27.52 -4.70
C ASP A 100 -7.10 -27.26 -3.27
N ARG A 101 -7.51 -26.02 -2.96
CA ARG A 101 -7.86 -25.55 -1.61
C ARG A 101 -6.74 -25.73 -0.58
N LYS A 102 -5.50 -25.87 -1.05
CA LYS A 102 -4.29 -26.05 -0.22
C LYS A 102 -3.11 -25.34 -0.87
N LEU A 103 -2.24 -24.80 -0.02
CA LEU A 103 -0.94 -24.31 -0.46
C LEU A 103 0.02 -25.49 -0.64
N SER A 104 1.01 -25.31 -1.51
CA SER A 104 2.14 -26.24 -1.53
C SER A 104 2.96 -26.08 -0.24
N PRO A 105 3.56 -27.16 0.29
CA PRO A 105 4.43 -27.07 1.48
C PRO A 105 5.59 -26.07 1.32
N ALA A 106 6.06 -25.88 0.09
CA ALA A 106 7.07 -24.89 -0.25
C ALA A 106 6.54 -23.45 -0.06
N ALA A 107 5.34 -23.15 -0.56
CA ALA A 107 4.70 -21.85 -0.37
C ALA A 107 4.36 -21.58 1.10
N GLU A 108 3.91 -22.59 1.86
CA GLU A 108 3.68 -22.46 3.30
C GLU A 108 4.97 -22.10 4.05
N LYS A 109 6.07 -22.79 3.75
CA LYS A 109 7.38 -22.49 4.34
C LYS A 109 7.87 -21.09 3.96
N ALA A 110 7.68 -20.67 2.71
CA ALA A 110 8.04 -19.34 2.26
C ALA A 110 7.21 -18.27 2.99
N ASN A 111 5.90 -18.48 3.15
CA ASN A 111 5.03 -17.58 3.89
C ASN A 111 5.42 -17.50 5.38
N ALA A 112 5.77 -18.63 6.01
CA ALA A 112 6.28 -18.63 7.38
C ALA A 112 7.59 -17.83 7.52
N ALA A 113 8.51 -17.95 6.56
CA ALA A 113 9.74 -17.15 6.54
C ALA A 113 9.45 -15.65 6.36
N LYS A 114 8.51 -15.29 5.46
CA LYS A 114 8.05 -13.90 5.28
C LYS A 114 7.47 -13.34 6.59
N LEU A 115 6.66 -14.13 7.32
CA LEU A 115 6.10 -13.71 8.61
C LEU A 115 7.16 -13.43 9.68
N VAL A 116 8.21 -14.26 9.74
CA VAL A 116 9.33 -14.03 10.68
C VAL A 116 10.07 -12.72 10.39
N LEU A 117 10.15 -12.30 9.13
CA LEU A 117 10.78 -11.02 8.74
C LEU A 117 9.93 -9.79 9.10
N LEU A 118 8.66 -9.99 9.49
CA LEU A 118 7.73 -8.92 9.88
C LEU A 118 7.62 -8.73 11.41
N LEU A 119 8.22 -9.63 12.20
CA LEU A 119 8.29 -9.59 13.66
C LEU A 119 9.61 -8.99 14.14
#